data_AF-A0AAN8KQE8-F1
#
_entry.id   AF-A0AAN8KQE8-F1
#
_cell.length_a   1.000
_cell.length_b   1.000
_cell.length_c   1.000
_cell.angle_alpha   90.00
_cell.angle_beta   90.00
_cell.angle_gamma   90.00
#
_symmetry.space_group_name_H-M   'P 1'
#
loop_
_entity.id
_entity.type
_entity.pdbx_description
1 polymer ?
#
loop_
_entity_poly.entity_id
_entity_poly.type
_entity_poly.pdbx_seq_one_letter_code
_entity_poly.pdbx_strand_id
1 'polypeptide(L)'
;MKLKQFLLRYYPPGIILEYEKGGALKSKSIDVLDLSPETDIKELISEIRKSEPLITASCIDRVKPLILRLQEKLGQQDNAGSTSSRR
;
A
#
# COMPACT_ATOMS: atom_id res chain seq x y z
N MET A 1 -9.45 -8.16 17.77
CA MET A 1 -9.22 -8.11 16.32
C MET A 1 -7.85 -8.71 16.06
N LYS A 2 -7.72 -9.63 15.10
CA LYS A 2 -6.44 -10.29 14.80
C LYS A 2 -6.05 -10.04 13.36
N LEU A 3 -5.00 -9.23 13.16
CA LEU A 3 -4.43 -8.99 11.84
C LEU A 3 -3.78 -10.28 11.33
N LYS A 4 -4.16 -10.73 10.13
CA LYS A 4 -3.68 -11.98 9.53
C LYS A 4 -2.54 -11.68 8.56
N GLN A 5 -2.83 -10.85 7.56
CA GLN A 5 -1.92 -10.64 6.43
C GLN A 5 -2.09 -9.25 5.82
N PHE A 6 -1.01 -8.78 5.19
CA PHE A 6 -1.03 -7.62 4.30
C PHE A 6 -0.76 -8.09 2.88
N LEU A 7 -1.54 -7.59 1.93
CA LEU A 7 -1.41 -7.87 0.51
C LEU A 7 -1.16 -6.57 -0.24
N LEU A 8 -0.27 -6.61 -1.23
CA LEU A 8 -0.01 -5.50 -2.13
C LEU A 8 -0.99 -5.54 -3.29
N ARG A 9 -1.58 -4.38 -3.61
CA ARG A 9 -2.36 -4.17 -4.83
C ARG A 9 -1.62 -3.13 -5.67
N TYR A 10 -1.25 -3.50 -6.90
CA TYR A 10 -0.46 -2.62 -7.77
C TYR A 10 -1.33 -1.65 -8.59
N TYR A 11 -2.56 -2.05 -8.93
CA TYR A 11 -3.45 -1.25 -9.78
C TYR A 11 -4.92 -1.30 -9.32
N PRO A 12 -5.49 -0.17 -8.81
CA PRO A 12 -4.78 1.03 -8.38
C PRO A 12 -3.84 0.72 -7.20
N PRO A 13 -2.72 1.45 -7.03
CA PRO A 13 -1.77 1.21 -5.93
C PRO A 13 -2.49 1.25 -4.59
N GLY A 14 -2.26 0.24 -3.77
CA GLY A 14 -3.04 0.02 -2.56
C GLY A 14 -2.52 -1.12 -1.71
N ILE A 15 -2.99 -1.18 -0.47
CA ILE A 15 -2.67 -2.22 0.49
C ILE A 15 -3.97 -2.82 0.99
N ILE A 16 -4.09 -4.14 0.93
CA ILE A 16 -5.24 -4.87 1.46
C ILE A 16 -4.84 -5.49 2.80
N LEU A 17 -5.60 -5.20 3.84
CA LEU A 17 -5.45 -5.76 5.16
C LEU A 17 -6.48 -6.86 5.36
N GLU A 18 -6.01 -8.07 5.62
CA GLU A 18 -6.86 -9.17 6.06
C GLU A 18 -6.78 -9.34 7.57
N TYR A 19 -7.94 -9.37 8.21
CA TYR A 19 -8.07 -9.48 9.65
C TYR A 19 -9.28 -10.33 10.04
N GLU A 20 -9.19 -10.94 11.20
CA GLU A 20 -10.29 -11.70 11.80
C GLU A 20 -10.98 -10.87 12.87
N LYS A 21 -12.30 -10.76 12.76
CA LYS A 21 -13.16 -10.06 13.73
C LYS A 21 -14.38 -10.92 14.03
N GLY A 22 -14.45 -11.45 15.25
CA GLY A 22 -15.58 -12.27 15.70
C GLY A 22 -15.71 -13.61 14.96
N GLY A 23 -14.59 -14.26 14.63
CA GLY A 23 -14.57 -15.52 13.89
C GLY A 23 -14.77 -15.40 12.38
N ALA A 24 -15.07 -14.20 11.86
CA ALA A 24 -15.15 -13.93 10.43
C ALA A 24 -13.87 -13.28 9.90
N LEU A 25 -13.37 -13.79 8.78
CA LEU A 25 -12.35 -13.14 7.96
C LEU A 25 -12.96 -11.93 7.26
N LYS A 26 -12.28 -10.79 7.40
CA LYS A 26 -12.62 -9.54 6.75
C LYS A 26 -11.39 -8.98 6.07
N SER A 27 -11.60 -8.31 4.95
CA SER A 27 -10.57 -7.56 4.25
C SER A 27 -10.93 -6.07 4.22
N LYS A 28 -9.91 -5.21 4.28
CA LYS A 28 -10.04 -3.76 4.08
C LYS A 28 -8.97 -3.33 3.10
N SER A 29 -9.37 -2.71 1.99
CA SER A 29 -8.44 -2.08 1.06
C SER A 29 -8.20 -0.63 1.47
N ILE A 30 -6.92 -0.24 1.48
CA ILE A 30 -6.47 1.13 1.61
C ILE A 30 -5.89 1.52 0.25
N ASP A 31 -6.51 2.49 -0.39
CA ASP A 31 -6.03 3.02 -1.65
C ASP A 31 -4.89 4.00 -1.37
N VAL A 32 -3.80 3.87 -2.12
CA VAL A 32 -2.61 4.72 -2.01
C VAL A 32 -2.48 5.45 -3.35
N LEU A 33 -3.42 6.36 -3.62
CA LEU A 33 -3.57 7.00 -4.92
C LEU A 33 -2.47 8.04 -5.21
N ASP A 34 -2.00 8.74 -4.18
CA ASP A 34 -0.98 9.79 -4.29
C ASP A 34 0.46 9.27 -4.16
N LEU A 35 0.67 7.99 -4.50
CA LEU A 35 1.99 7.38 -4.46
C LEU A 35 2.79 7.76 -5.70
N SER A 36 3.81 8.60 -5.51
CA SER A 36 4.80 8.98 -6.51
C SER A 36 6.20 8.56 -6.04
N PRO A 37 7.17 8.40 -6.94
CA PRO A 37 8.57 8.13 -6.57
C PRO A 37 9.19 9.21 -5.68
N GLU A 38 8.64 10.42 -5.69
CA GLU A 38 9.07 11.56 -4.88
C GLU A 38 8.26 11.73 -3.58
N THR A 39 7.19 10.96 -3.38
CA THR A 39 6.31 11.09 -2.21
C THR A 39 7.05 10.69 -0.93
N ASP A 40 6.94 11.53 0.12
CA ASP A 40 7.46 11.20 1.44
C ASP A 40 6.60 10.12 2.11
N ILE A 41 7.21 8.96 2.34
CA ILE A 41 6.55 7.80 2.95
C ILE A 41 6.04 8.10 4.36
N LYS A 42 6.72 8.94 5.14
CA LYS A 42 6.29 9.31 6.49
C LYS A 42 5.03 10.16 6.45
N GLU A 43 4.96 11.13 5.54
CA GLU A 43 3.75 11.94 5.36
C GLU A 43 2.58 11.07 4.90
N LEU A 44 2.81 10.21 3.90
CA LEU A 44 1.79 9.29 3.40
C LEU A 44 1.26 8.34 4.49
N ILE A 45 2.13 7.78 5.32
CA ILE A 45 1.74 6.95 6.47
C ILE A 45 0.91 7.75 7.47
N SER A 46 1.26 9.03 7.70
CA SER A 46 0.51 9.92 8.59
C SER A 46 -0.92 10.15 8.07
N GLU A 47 -1.08 10.41 6.76
CA GLU A 47 -2.38 10.57 6.12
C GLU A 47 -3.21 9.28 6.13
N ILE A 48 -2.58 8.14 5.86
CA ILE A 48 -3.23 6.83 5.98
C ILE A 48 -3.70 6.59 7.41
N ARG A 49 -2.91 6.96 8.43
CA ARG A 49 -3.29 6.81 9.85
C ARG A 49 -4.43 7.74 10.25
N LYS A 50 -4.47 8.96 9.70
CA LYS A 50 -5.60 9.90 9.92
C LYS A 50 -6.87 9.37 9.29
N SER A 51 -6.77 8.85 8.06
CA SER A 51 -7.93 8.33 7.31
C SER A 51 -8.41 6.98 7.85
N GLU A 52 -7.48 6.14 8.33
CA GLU A 52 -7.78 4.78 8.77
C GLU A 52 -7.21 4.52 10.18
N PRO A 53 -8.00 4.72 11.25
CA PRO A 53 -7.55 4.55 12.63
C PRO A 53 -7.22 3.09 13.00
N LEU A 54 -7.52 2.12 12.11
CA LEU A 54 -7.11 0.73 12.26
C LEU A 54 -5.60 0.54 12.05
N ILE A 55 -4.94 1.48 11.37
CA ILE A 55 -3.48 1.50 11.17
C ILE A 55 -2.82 2.00 12.44
N THR A 56 -2.61 1.08 13.39
CA THR A 56 -1.86 1.33 14.63
C THR A 56 -0.36 1.33 14.37
N ALA A 57 0.43 1.86 15.31
CA ALA A 57 1.90 1.95 15.17
C ALA A 57 2.56 0.60 14.80
N SER A 58 2.08 -0.51 15.36
CA SER A 58 2.56 -1.86 15.04
C SER A 58 2.25 -2.31 13.60
N CYS A 59 1.20 -1.76 12.98
CA CYS A 59 0.88 -1.98 11.58
C CYS A 59 1.75 -1.11 10.68
N ILE A 60 2.12 0.09 11.12
CA ILE A 60 2.95 1.04 10.35
C ILE A 60 4.31 0.43 10.03
N ASP A 61 4.95 -0.24 10.99
CA ASP A 61 6.23 -0.93 10.77
C ASP A 61 6.15 -1.99 9.66
N ARG A 62 4.97 -2.60 9.48
CA ARG A 62 4.71 -3.59 8.41
C ARG A 62 4.27 -2.96 7.10
N VAL A 63 3.56 -1.83 7.15
CA VAL A 63 3.05 -1.10 5.98
C VAL A 63 4.16 -0.31 5.28
N LYS A 64 5.08 0.29 6.04
CA LYS A 64 6.21 1.06 5.52
C LYS A 64 7.01 0.34 4.42
N PRO A 65 7.49 -0.92 4.60
CA PRO A 65 8.21 -1.63 3.54
C PRO A 65 7.31 -2.01 2.35
N LEU A 66 6.00 -2.12 2.52
CA LEU A 66 5.06 -2.40 1.43
C LEU A 66 4.89 -1.17 0.52
N ILE A 67 4.71 0.01 1.13
CA ILE A 67 4.65 1.29 0.41
C ILE A 67 5.96 1.53 -0.34
N LEU A 68 7.11 1.30 0.31
CA LEU A 68 8.42 1.39 -0.33
C LEU A 68 8.51 0.51 -1.58
N ARG A 69 8.08 -0.76 -1.50
CA ARG A 69 8.06 -1.65 -2.66
C ARG A 69 7.15 -1.16 -3.78
N LEU A 70 6.00 -0.57 -3.45
CA LEU A 70 5.12 0.03 -4.45
C LEU A 70 5.80 1.23 -5.13
N GLN A 71 6.46 2.09 -4.35
CA GLN A 71 7.19 3.26 -4.85
C GLN A 71 8.37 2.87 -5.76
N GLU A 72 9.17 1.87 -5.35
CA GLU A 72 10.22 1.29 -6.18
C GLU A 72 9.66 0.72 -7.49
N LYS A 73 8.52 0.04 -7.42
CA LYS A 73 7.87 -0.55 -8.60
C LYS A 73 7.37 0.54 -9.56
N LEU A 74 6.81 1.62 -9.03
CA LEU A 74 6.35 2.76 -9.83
C LEU A 74 7.52 3.47 -10.53
N GLY A 75 8.63 3.72 -9.81
CA GLY A 75 9.84 4.29 -10.41
C GLY A 75 10.46 3.41 -11.49
N GLN A 76 10.35 2.08 -11.37
CA GLN A 76 10.79 1.14 -12.41
C GLN A 76 9.85 1.10 -13.62
N GLN A 77 8.54 1.20 -13.42
CA GLN A 77 7.58 1.19 -14.52
C GLN A 77 7.59 2.47 -15.35
N ASP A 78 7.88 3.62 -14.74
CA ASP A 78 8.06 4.88 -15.47
C ASP A 78 9.23 4.78 -16.47
N ASN A 79 10.30 4.08 -16.09
CA ASN A 79 11.45 3.85 -16.96
C ASN A 79 11.22 2.72 -18.00
N ALA A 80 10.29 1.79 -17.75
CA ALA A 80 10.00 0.66 -18.63
C ALA A 80 8.81 0.92 -19.60
N GLY A 81 8.20 2.11 -19.57
CA GLY A 81 7.12 2.50 -20.49
C GLY A 81 7.53 2.74 -21.95
N SER A 82 8.84 2.65 -22.29
CA SER A 82 9.35 2.93 -23.64
C SER A 82 9.63 1.71 -24.52
N THR A 83 9.01 0.54 -24.28
CA THR A 83 9.15 -0.62 -25.19
C THR A 83 7.85 -1.39 -25.42
N SER A 84 6.87 -0.75 -26.07
CA SER A 84 5.94 -1.47 -26.96
C SER A 84 5.27 -0.51 -27.94
N SER A 85 6.04 -0.03 -28.92
CA SER A 85 5.48 0.35 -30.21
C SER A 85 6.55 0.14 -31.28
N ARG A 86 6.50 -1.04 -31.91
CA ARG A 86 6.91 -1.28 -33.30
C ARG A 86 6.34 -2.63 -33.70
N ARG A 87 5.14 -2.56 -34.28
CA ARG A 87 4.74 -3.48 -35.35
C ARG A 87 5.61 -3.20 -36.57
#